data_AF-A0A8T5U7X1-F1
#
_entry.id   AF-A0A8T5U7X1-F1
#
_cell.length_a   1.000
_cell.length_b   1.000
_cell.length_c   1.000
_cell.angle_alpha   90.00
_cell.angle_beta   90.00
_cell.angle_gamma   90.00
#
_symmetry.space_group_name_H-M   'P 1'
#
loop_
_entity.id
_entity.type
_entity.pdbx_description
1 polymer ?
#
loop_
_entity_poly.entity_id
_entity_poly.type
_entity_poly.pdbx_seq_one_letter_code
_entity_poly.pdbx_strand_id
1 'polypeptide(L)' 'MVLLINNDENDGGFETLDVVRRYFNRIFTILSKDVREQLSDLNLSKDEIKEVKKELSFLSEEKQKEYLKELAKDNK' A
#
# COMPACT_ATOMS: atom_id res chain seq x y z
N MET A 1 -17.19 4.60 -36.99
CA MET A 1 -16.15 3.67 -37.46
C MET A 1 -14.95 3.86 -36.55
N VAL A 2 -14.76 2.98 -35.56
CA VAL A 2 -13.65 3.08 -34.62
C VAL A 2 -12.47 2.33 -35.26
N LEU A 3 -11.38 3.05 -35.54
CA LEU A 3 -10.14 2.42 -35.99
C LEU A 3 -9.52 1.66 -34.81
N LEU A 4 -9.36 0.36 -34.99
CA LEU A 4 -8.56 -0.50 -34.12
C LEU A 4 -7.10 -0.12 -34.34
N ILE A 5 -6.49 0.53 -33.34
CA ILE A 5 -5.05 0.80 -33.33
C ILE A 5 -4.34 -0.53 -33.07
N ASN A 6 -3.39 -0.81 -33.96
CA ASN A 6 -2.63 -2.04 -34.06
C ASN A 6 -1.90 -2.41 -32.77
N ASN A 7 -1.88 -3.70 -32.49
CA ASN A 7 -0.98 -4.33 -31.53
C ASN A 7 0.46 -4.10 -31.98
N ASP A 8 1.23 -3.34 -31.21
CA ASP A 8 2.69 -3.39 -31.23
C ASP A 8 3.15 -3.98 -29.90
N GLU A 9 3.79 -5.13 -29.97
CA GLU A 9 4.23 -5.91 -28.83
C GLU A 9 5.51 -5.29 -28.23
N ASN A 10 5.55 -5.23 -26.90
CA ASN A 10 6.75 -5.04 -26.06
C ASN A 10 7.27 -3.60 -25.84
N ASP A 11 6.55 -2.82 -25.02
CA ASP A 11 7.19 -1.91 -24.02
C ASP A 11 6.23 -1.42 -22.92
N GLY A 12 4.90 -1.49 -23.13
CA GLY A 12 3.89 -0.91 -22.22
C GLY A 12 3.62 -1.64 -20.89
N GLY A 13 4.32 -2.74 -20.59
CA GLY A 13 4.00 -3.59 -19.44
C GLY A 13 4.29 -2.95 -18.08
N PHE A 14 5.38 -2.19 -17.97
CA PHE A 14 5.84 -1.61 -16.69
C PHE A 14 5.10 -0.32 -16.33
N GLU A 15 4.86 0.57 -17.30
CA GLU A 15 4.11 1.81 -17.06
C GLU A 15 2.67 1.51 -16.59
N THR A 16 2.04 0.50 -17.20
CA THR A 16 0.68 0.09 -16.83
C THR A 16 0.64 -0.47 -15.41
N LEU A 17 1.63 -1.28 -15.01
CA LEU A 17 1.72 -1.83 -13.65
C LEU A 17 1.94 -0.76 -12.59
N ASP A 18 2.79 0.23 -12.85
CA ASP A 18 3.03 1.33 -11.91
C ASP A 18 1.83 2.27 -11.77
N VAL A 19 1.05 2.45 -12.83
CA VAL A 19 -0.21 3.19 -12.80
C VAL A 19 -1.25 2.42 -11.99
N VAL A 20 -1.40 1.11 -12.24
CA VAL A 20 -2.31 0.24 -11.48
C VAL A 20 -1.89 0.24 -10.00
N ARG A 21 -0.61 0.04 -9.68
CA ARG A 21 -0.08 0.10 -8.32
C ARG A 21 -0.37 1.43 -7.64
N ARG A 22 -0.16 2.57 -8.31
CA ARG A 22 -0.47 3.90 -7.76
C ARG A 22 -1.97 4.11 -7.56
N TYR A 23 -2.79 3.60 -8.46
CA TYR A 23 -4.25 3.68 -8.38
C TYR A 23 -4.80 2.86 -7.21
N PHE A 24 -4.38 1.60 -7.10
CA PHE A 24 -4.71 0.73 -5.98
C PHE A 24 -4.15 1.30 -4.68
N ASN A 25 -2.90 1.76 -4.66
CA ASN A 25 -2.37 2.49 -3.50
C ASN A 25 -3.30 3.64 -3.15
N ARG A 26 -3.68 4.54 -4.06
CA ARG A 26 -4.57 5.66 -3.72
C ARG A 26 -5.94 5.25 -3.16
N ILE A 27 -6.51 4.13 -3.61
CA ILE A 27 -7.79 3.60 -3.12
C ILE A 27 -7.63 2.93 -1.74
N PHE A 28 -6.59 2.12 -1.57
CA PHE A 28 -6.36 1.29 -0.38
C PHE A 28 -5.44 1.95 0.67
N THR A 29 -4.80 3.08 0.33
CA THR A 29 -3.96 3.90 1.21
C THR A 29 -4.76 4.69 2.23
N ILE A 30 -6.10 4.65 2.15
CA ILE A 30 -6.93 5.15 3.24
C ILE A 30 -6.91 4.09 4.33
N LEU A 31 -5.85 4.11 5.13
CA LEU A 31 -5.81 3.38 6.39
C LEU A 31 -7.05 3.77 7.21
N SER A 32 -7.75 2.78 7.74
CA SER A 32 -8.90 3.04 8.61
C SER A 32 -8.46 3.86 9.83
N LYS A 33 -9.42 4.49 10.51
CA LYS A 33 -9.10 5.29 11.71
C LYS A 33 -8.38 4.44 12.77
N ASP A 34 -8.87 3.22 12.98
CA ASP A 34 -8.31 2.24 13.90
C ASP A 34 -6.85 1.88 13.55
N VAL A 35 -6.57 1.57 12.28
CA VAL A 35 -5.19 1.26 11.83
C VAL A 35 -4.24 2.45 12.01
N ARG A 36 -4.73 3.69 11.83
CA ARG A 36 -3.93 4.90 12.05
C ARG A 36 -3.64 5.17 13.53
N GLU A 37 -4.58 4.88 14.41
CA GLU A 37 -4.39 4.98 15.86
C GLU A 37 -3.35 3.96 16.32
N GLN A 38 -3.52 2.68 15.95
CA GLN A 38 -2.53 1.63 16.24
C GLN A 38 -1.12 1.97 15.72
N LEU A 39 -1.02 2.54 14.52
CA LEU A 39 0.27 2.96 13.98
C LEU A 39 0.90 4.12 14.77
N SER A 40 0.08 5.03 15.29
CA SER A 40 0.57 6.19 16.05
C SER A 40 1.06 5.79 17.44
N ASP A 41 0.53 4.70 18.00
CA ASP A 41 0.91 4.17 19.31
C ASP A 41 2.25 3.43 19.32
N LEU A 42 2.80 3.08 18.14
CA LEU A 42 4.01 2.26 18.02
C LEU A 42 5.34 2.98 18.34
N ASN A 43 5.32 4.26 18.77
CA ASN A 43 6.52 5.02 19.14
C ASN A 43 7.66 5.00 18.10
N LEU A 44 7.31 4.84 16.82
CA LEU A 44 8.25 4.77 15.71
C LEU A 44 8.72 6.16 15.25
N SER A 45 9.93 6.23 14.70
CA SER A 45 10.40 7.41 13.99
C SER A 45 9.58 7.68 12.72
N LYS A 46 9.69 8.91 12.18
CA LYS A 46 8.99 9.28 10.93
C LYS A 46 9.36 8.39 9.75
N ASP A 47 10.61 7.96 9.67
CA ASP A 47 11.10 7.11 8.58
C ASP A 47 10.58 5.68 8.72
N GLU A 48 10.55 5.12 9.93
CA GLU A 48 9.94 3.82 10.20
C GLU A 48 8.44 3.81 9.91
N ILE A 49 7.70 4.86 10.34
CA ILE A 49 6.28 5.02 10.02
C ILE A 49 6.05 5.02 8.50
N LYS A 50 6.96 5.63 7.73
CA LYS A 50 6.85 5.68 6.26
C LYS A 50 7.04 4.30 5.65
N GLU A 51 8.00 3.51 6.11
CA GLU A 51 8.20 2.14 5.62
C GLU A 51 7.03 1.24 6.00
N VAL A 52 6.57 1.28 7.26
CA VAL A 52 5.38 0.53 7.71
C VAL A 52 4.16 0.86 6.85
N LYS A 53 3.90 2.14 6.54
CA LYS A 53 2.78 2.52 5.66
C LYS A 53 2.86 1.91 4.26
N LYS A 54 4.05 1.74 3.71
CA LYS A 54 4.21 1.05 2.41
C LYS A 54 3.82 -0.41 2.55
N GLU A 55 4.27 -1.08 3.59
CA GLU A 55 3.93 -2.49 3.84
C GLU A 55 2.42 -2.68 4.03
N LEU A 56 1.77 -1.80 4.81
CA LEU A 56 0.32 -1.82 5.03
C LEU A 56 -0.51 -1.62 3.74
N SER A 57 0.00 -0.85 2.77
CA SER A 57 -0.74 -0.52 1.54
C SER A 57 -1.05 -1.73 0.65
N PHE A 58 -0.35 -2.84 0.84
CA PHE A 58 -0.56 -4.10 0.12
C PHE A 58 -1.37 -5.14 0.91
N LEU A 59 -1.85 -4.78 2.10
CA LEU A 59 -2.57 -5.66 3.01
C LEU A 59 -4.05 -5.30 3.09
N SER A 60 -4.90 -6.31 3.29
CA SER A 60 -6.29 -6.09 3.73
C SER A 60 -6.30 -5.53 5.15
N GLU A 61 -7.39 -4.87 5.55
CA GLU A 61 -7.49 -4.26 6.88
C GLU A 61 -7.24 -5.26 8.03
N GLU A 62 -7.76 -6.49 7.93
CA GLU A 62 -7.47 -7.55 8.92
C GLU A 62 -5.97 -7.85 9.04
N LYS A 63 -5.28 -7.96 7.90
CA LYS A 63 -3.83 -8.19 7.86
C LYS A 63 -3.03 -6.97 8.32
N GLN A 64 -3.53 -5.76 8.09
CA GLN A 64 -2.92 -4.54 8.61
C GLN A 64 -2.93 -4.56 10.15
N LYS A 65 -4.06 -4.92 10.77
CA LYS A 65 -4.18 -5.03 12.23
C LYS A 65 -3.29 -6.14 12.81
N GLU A 66 -3.21 -7.29 12.14
CA GLU A 66 -2.31 -8.38 12.54
C GLU A 66 -0.85 -7.94 12.49
N TYR A 67 -0.43 -7.31 11.38
CA TYR A 67 0.91 -6.77 11.21
C TYR A 67 1.29 -5.80 12.33
N LEU A 68 0.43 -4.82 12.63
CA LEU A 68 0.72 -3.82 13.67
C LEU A 68 0.76 -4.43 15.08
N LYS A 69 -0.03 -5.47 15.34
CA LYS A 69 0.03 -6.22 16.60
C LYS A 69 1.35 -6.96 16.78
N GLU A 70 1.87 -7.59 15.72
CA GLU A 70 3.19 -8.24 15.79
C GLU A 70 4.28 -7.19 16.01
N LEU A 71 4.25 -6.10 15.25
CA LEU A 71 5.20 -5.00 15.42
C LEU A 71 5.18 -4.41 16.84
N ALA A 72 4.01 -4.34 17.48
CA ALA A 72 3.85 -3.86 18.85
C ALA A 72 4.46 -4.80 19.91
N LYS A 73 4.55 -6.11 19.63
CA LYS A 73 5.20 -7.07 20.53
C LYS A 73 6.71 -6.92 20.50
N ASP A 74 7.28 -6.65 19.32
CA ASP A 74 8.72 -6.50 19.13
C ASP A 74 9.27 -5.17 19.67
N ASN A 75 8.41 -4.15 19.78
CA ASN A 75 8.76 -2.83 20.31
C ASN A 75 8.51 -2.68 21.84
N LYS A 76 8.32 -3.78 22.56
CA LYS A 76 8.05 -3.82 24.01
C LYS A 76 9.27 -4.29 24.80
#